data_AF-A0A9E1KP00-F1
#
_entry.id   AF-A0A9E1KP00-F1
#
_cell.length_a   1.000
_cell.length_b   1.000
_cell.length_c   1.000
_cell.angle_alpha   90.00
_cell.angle_beta   90.00
_cell.angle_gamma   90.00
#
_symmetry.space_group_name_H-M   'P 1'
#
loop_
_entity.id
_entity.type
_entity.pdbx_description
1 polymer ?
#
loop_
_entity_poly.entity_id
_entity_poly.type
_entity_poly.pdbx_seq_one_letter_code
_entity_poly.pdbx_strand_id
1 'polypeptide(L)' 'MNKFIALANTMKDEGIATGLVSEALMASSALYGTYAVTGNTGGLNPSGVSKMIDAYRRQLEHVQKIRREEDEKA' A
#
# COMPACT_ATOMS: atom_id res chain seq x y z
N MET A 1 5.61 1.56 8.51
CA MET A 1 5.15 2.61 7.57
C MET A 1 6.28 3.55 7.16
N ASN A 2 6.88 4.30 8.09
CA ASN A 2 7.91 5.31 7.77
C ASN A 2 9.12 4.80 6.98
N LYS A 3 9.59 3.57 7.25
CA LYS A 3 10.69 2.95 6.48
C LYS A 3 10.34 2.70 5.00
N PHE A 4 9.11 2.28 4.70
CA PHE A 4 8.65 2.07 3.32
C PHE A 4 8.52 3.41 2.58
N ILE A 5 8.00 4.42 3.24
CA ILE A 5 7.87 5.77 2.68
C ILE A 5 9.25 6.41 2.48
N ALA A 6 10.20 6.23 3.39
CA ALA A 6 11.56 6.71 3.24
C ALA A 6 12.26 6.09 2.01
N LEU A 7 12.09 4.78 1.81
CA LEU A 7 12.61 4.10 0.62
C LEU A 7 11.95 4.62 -0.66
N ALA A 8 10.63 4.77 -0.67
CA ALA A 8 9.89 5.31 -1.81
C ALA A 8 10.32 6.75 -2.16
N ASN A 9 10.56 7.58 -1.13
CA ASN A 9 11.09 8.93 -1.31
C ASN A 9 12.51 8.90 -1.89
N THR A 10 13.37 8.00 -1.42
CA THR A 10 14.72 7.82 -1.96
C THR A 10 14.67 7.46 -3.45
N MET A 11 13.83 6.50 -3.83
CA MET A 11 13.64 6.10 -5.24
C MET A 11 13.16 7.26 -6.12
N LYS A 12 12.21 8.05 -5.61
CA LYS A 12 11.76 9.28 -6.29
C LYS A 12 12.90 10.29 -6.43
N ASP A 13 13.68 10.51 -5.38
CA ASP A 13 14.80 11.47 -5.36
C ASP A 13 15.95 11.01 -6.30
N GLU A 14 16.07 9.70 -6.57
CA GLU A 14 16.96 9.11 -7.59
C GLU A 14 16.44 9.28 -9.03
N GLY A 15 15.29 9.92 -9.23
CA GLY A 15 14.72 10.20 -10.55
C GLY A 15 13.76 9.13 -11.07
N ILE A 16 13.40 8.13 -10.27
CA ILE A 16 12.39 7.14 -10.64
C ILE A 16 11.02 7.81 -10.62
N ALA A 17 10.25 7.64 -11.70
CA ALA A 17 8.91 8.19 -11.81
C ALA A 17 8.03 7.75 -10.63
N THR A 18 7.37 8.70 -9.97
CA THR A 18 6.52 8.44 -8.80
C THR A 18 5.40 7.44 -9.07
N GLY A 19 4.86 7.41 -10.29
CA GLY A 19 3.91 6.40 -10.73
C GLY A 19 4.49 4.98 -10.64
N LEU A 20 5.71 4.79 -11.13
CA LEU A 20 6.41 3.50 -11.06
C LEU A 20 6.74 3.11 -9.61
N VAL A 21 7.15 4.06 -8.78
CA VAL A 21 7.37 3.81 -7.34
C VAL A 21 6.06 3.37 -6.65
N SER A 22 4.93 4.02 -6.99
CA SER A 22 3.61 3.67 -6.46
C SER A 22 3.17 2.27 -6.90
N GLU A 23 3.36 1.92 -8.17
CA GLU A 23 3.07 0.58 -8.70
C GLU A 23 3.91 -0.49 -7.98
N ALA A 24 5.21 -0.24 -7.80
CA ALA A 24 6.10 -1.14 -7.09
C ALA A 24 5.70 -1.35 -5.62
N LEU A 25 5.29 -0.29 -4.93
CA LEU A 25 4.77 -0.39 -3.56
C LEU A 25 3.47 -1.19 -3.50
N MET A 26 2.57 -1.00 -4.47
CA MET A 26 1.31 -1.76 -4.55
C MET A 26 1.57 -3.25 -4.75
N ALA A 27 2.46 -3.61 -5.69
CA ALA A 27 2.85 -4.99 -5.94
C ALA A 27 3.54 -5.61 -4.70
N SER A 28 4.45 -4.87 -4.07
CA SER A 28 5.14 -5.31 -2.85
C SER A 28 4.17 -5.55 -1.69
N SER A 29 3.17 -4.67 -1.54
CA SER A 29 2.09 -4.82 -0.56
C SER A 29 1.27 -6.08 -0.81
N ALA A 30 0.88 -6.34 -2.06
CA ALA A 30 0.11 -7.54 -2.43
C ALA A 30 0.90 -8.83 -2.18
N LEU A 31 2.20 -8.84 -2.51
CA LEU A 31 3.10 -9.98 -2.27
C LEU A 31 3.24 -10.25 -0.77
N TYR A 32 3.59 -9.22 0.03
CA TYR A 32 3.77 -9.37 1.47
C TYR A 32 2.45 -9.72 2.18
N GLY A 33 1.34 -9.11 1.75
CA GLY A 33 0.01 -9.40 2.28
C GLY A 33 -0.41 -10.84 1.99
N THR A 34 -0.08 -11.36 0.80
CA THR A 34 -0.33 -12.78 0.47
C THR A 34 0.48 -13.68 1.38
N TYR A 35 1.80 -13.45 1.46
CA TYR A 35 2.69 -14.16 2.39
C TYR A 35 2.19 -14.16 3.84
N ALA A 36 1.69 -13.02 4.32
CA ALA A 36 1.19 -12.90 5.70
C ALA A 36 -0.03 -13.80 6.00
N VAL A 37 -0.78 -14.18 4.97
CA VAL A 37 -1.97 -15.05 5.10
C VAL A 37 -1.64 -16.51 4.79
N THR A 38 -0.77 -16.77 3.82
CA THR A 38 -0.60 -18.10 3.22
C THR A 38 0.82 -18.68 3.37
N GLY A 39 1.76 -17.91 3.91
CA GLY A 39 3.17 -18.30 4.00
C GLY A 39 3.89 -18.29 2.64
N ASN A 40 4.97 -19.06 2.53
CA ASN A 40 5.91 -18.99 1.40
C ASN A 40 5.40 -19.62 0.09
N THR A 41 4.38 -20.47 0.14
CA THR A 41 4.00 -21.34 -0.99
C THR A 41 2.54 -21.25 -1.39
N GLY A 42 1.74 -20.44 -0.69
CA GLY A 42 0.31 -20.35 -0.94
C GLY A 42 -0.10 -19.04 -1.63
N GLY A 43 -1.14 -19.11 -2.46
CA GLY A 43 -1.85 -17.95 -2.99
C GLY A 43 -3.19 -17.76 -2.29
N LEU A 44 -3.75 -16.55 -2.38
CA LEU A 44 -5.09 -16.30 -1.86
C LEU A 44 -6.14 -16.99 -2.73
N ASN A 45 -7.12 -17.61 -2.08
CA ASN A 45 -8.37 -17.99 -2.76
C ASN A 45 -9.20 -16.73 -3.08
N PRO A 46 -10.28 -16.82 -3.89
CA PRO A 46 -11.07 -15.66 -4.28
C PRO A 46 -11.63 -14.85 -3.08
N SER A 47 -12.03 -15.52 -2.00
CA SER A 47 -12.48 -14.85 -0.77
C SER A 47 -11.35 -14.09 -0.08
N GLY A 48 -10.14 -14.66 -0.04
CA GLY A 48 -8.95 -14.01 0.49
C GLY A 48 -8.57 -12.75 -0.29
N VAL A 49 -8.64 -12.80 -1.63
CA VAL A 49 -8.44 -11.63 -2.49
C VAL A 49 -9.45 -10.54 -2.15
N SER A 50 -10.73 -10.87 -2.07
CA SER A 50 -11.79 -9.91 -1.72
C SER A 50 -11.54 -9.24 -0.36
N LYS A 51 -11.21 -10.03 0.66
CA LYS A 51 -10.89 -9.51 2.00
C LYS A 51 -9.68 -8.57 2.00
N MET A 52 -8.66 -8.85 1.21
CA MET A 52 -7.48 -7.99 1.08
C MET A 52 -7.82 -6.65 0.41
N ILE A 53 -8.64 -6.68 -0.65
CA ILE A 53 -9.15 -5.47 -1.31
C ILE A 53 -9.97 -4.63 -0.33
N ASP A 54 -10.86 -5.26 0.45
CA ASP A 54 -11.66 -4.55 1.44
C ASP A 54 -10.80 -3.92 2.56
N ALA A 55 -9.74 -4.61 2.98
CA ALA A 55 -8.79 -4.06 3.95
C ALA A 55 -8.05 -2.84 3.38
N TYR A 56 -7.60 -2.91 2.13
CA TYR A 56 -6.98 -1.78 1.46
C TYR A 56 -7.94 -0.59 1.31
N ARG A 57 -9.20 -0.85 0.93
CA ARG A 57 -10.24 0.19 0.82
C ARG A 57 -10.39 0.97 2.13
N ARG A 58 -10.55 0.26 3.25
CA ARG A 58 -10.69 0.89 4.58
C ARG A 58 -9.48 1.74 4.94
N GLN A 59 -8.27 1.25 4.66
CA GLN A 59 -7.05 2.01 4.94
C GLN A 59 -6.95 3.26 4.07
N LEU A 60 -7.31 3.17 2.79
CA LEU A 60 -7.32 4.30 1.88
C LEU A 60 -8.34 5.35 2.33
N GLU A 61 -9.57 4.95 2.66
CA GLU A 61 -10.60 5.83 3.20
C GLU A 61 -10.14 6.56 4.47
N HIS A 62 -9.46 5.85 5.38
CA HIS A 62 -8.89 6.44 6.58
C HIS A 62 -7.83 7.51 6.27
N VAL A 63 -6.90 7.23 5.35
CA VAL A 63 -5.89 8.20 4.91
C VAL A 63 -6.52 9.43 4.26
N GLN A 64 -7.53 9.24 3.41
CA GLN A 64 -8.25 10.35 2.77
C GLN A 64 -9.03 11.20 3.78
N LYS A 65 -9.59 10.56 4.82
CA LYS A 65 -10.26 11.28 5.91
C LYS A 65 -9.27 12.19 6.66
N ILE A 66 -8.11 11.66 7.07
CA ILE A 66 -7.08 12.43 7.78
C ILE A 66 -6.62 13.62 6.92
N ARG A 67 -6.32 13.40 5.64
CA ARG A 67 -5.88 14.48 4.74
C ARG A 67 -6.90 15.61 4.63
N ARG A 68 -8.20 15.27 4.49
CA ARG A 68 -9.26 16.30 4.48
C ARG A 68 -9.33 17.08 5.79
N GLU A 69 -9.21 16.40 6.93
CA GLU A 69 -9.22 17.06 8.24
C GLU A 69 -7.99 17.96 8.46
N GLU A 70 -6.85 17.65 7.84
CA GLU A 70 -5.65 18.49 7.85
C GLU A 70 -5.83 19.71 6.93
N ASP A 71 -6.38 19.51 5.73
CA ASP A 71 -6.65 20.60 4.77
C ASP A 71 -7.70 21.59 5.30
N GLU A 72 -8.72 21.13 6.04
CA GLU A 72 -9.74 21.99 6.67
C GLU A 72 -9.22 22.82 7.84
N LYS A 73 -8.05 22.47 8.41
CA LYS A 73 -7.42 23.16 9.54
C LYS A 73 -6.27 24.10 9.11
N ALA A 74 -5.86 24.04 7.84
CA ALA A 74 -4.80 24.86 7.25
C ALA A 74 -5.35 26.19 6.69
#